data_AF-A0A3R9R7E0-F1
#
_entry.id   AF-A0A3R9R7E0-F1
#
_cell.length_a   1.000
_cell.length_b   1.000
_cell.length_c   1.000
_cell.angle_alpha   90.00
_cell.angle_beta   90.00
_cell.angle_gamma   90.00
#
_symmetry.space_group_name_H-M   'P 1'
#
loop_
_entity.id
_entity.type
_entity.pdbx_description
1 polymer ?
#
loop_
_entity_poly.entity_id
_entity_poly.type
_entity_poly.pdbx_seq_one_letter_code
_entity_poly.pdbx_strand_id
1 'polypeptide(L)'
;MSNNSWQDVKERIDWTVLTISGGLLTMFVLVAFINVDAVAQFVSSGFNFSVNYFGAYWQILLLATFFVGVFLAISKYGKVKLGNRNTPEMSGFKWTSIIVVSGLGAGGVFWAAAEPIYYFMEVPPMYSGIEAETADAIAPALAQSYMSWGFTAWALYGAVSALIIMYAHYNKGMSLKPRTMLYPIFGSKLETSRWGSVIDAFCIIAAAAGTIGPIGFLGLQVSYGLNELYG
;
A
#
# COMPACT_ATOMS: atom_id res chain seq x y z
N MET A 1 -35.71 18.46 -14.85
CA MET A 1 -34.55 17.56 -15.02
C MET A 1 -33.40 18.37 -15.60
N SER A 2 -32.20 18.13 -15.05
CA SER A 2 -30.85 18.55 -15.47
C SER A 2 -30.54 20.04 -15.72
N ASN A 3 -29.87 20.67 -14.75
CA ASN A 3 -28.71 21.52 -15.09
C ASN A 3 -27.62 21.64 -14.00
N ASN A 4 -27.64 20.83 -12.93
CA ASN A 4 -26.73 21.02 -11.78
C ASN A 4 -25.74 19.88 -11.51
N SER A 5 -25.71 18.81 -12.30
CA SER A 5 -24.76 17.70 -12.05
C SER A 5 -23.30 18.18 -12.03
N TRP A 6 -22.94 19.17 -12.85
CA TRP A 6 -21.59 19.74 -12.88
C TRP A 6 -21.28 20.67 -11.71
N GLN A 7 -22.30 21.35 -11.15
CA GLN A 7 -22.13 22.16 -9.94
C GLN A 7 -21.95 21.25 -8.72
N ASP A 8 -22.73 20.18 -8.64
CA ASP A 8 -22.60 19.16 -7.59
C ASP A 8 -21.23 18.48 -7.62
N VAL A 9 -20.67 18.25 -8.82
CA VAL A 9 -19.32 17.70 -8.99
C VAL A 9 -18.26 18.72 -8.54
N LYS A 10 -18.38 19.99 -8.93
CA LYS A 10 -17.43 21.04 -8.53
C LYS A 10 -17.37 21.25 -7.03
N GLU A 11 -18.51 21.14 -6.34
CA GLU A 11 -18.61 21.27 -4.87
C GLU A 11 -18.07 20.04 -4.12
N ARG A 12 -18.06 18.86 -4.75
CA ARG A 12 -17.57 17.61 -4.15
C ARG A 12 -16.07 17.38 -4.35
N ILE A 13 -15.45 18.01 -5.35
CA ILE A 13 -14.02 17.86 -5.66
C ILE A 13 -13.18 18.75 -4.74
N ASP A 14 -12.22 18.16 -4.04
CA ASP A 14 -11.14 18.91 -3.42
C ASP A 14 -10.12 19.31 -4.50
N TRP A 15 -10.29 20.51 -5.05
CA TRP A 15 -9.46 21.04 -6.13
C TRP A 15 -7.99 21.18 -5.75
N THR A 16 -7.68 21.38 -4.46
CA THR A 16 -6.28 21.45 -4.00
C THR A 16 -5.64 20.08 -4.12
N VAL A 17 -6.34 19.04 -3.63
CA VAL A 17 -5.87 17.65 -3.75
C VAL A 17 -5.70 17.26 -5.21
N LEU A 18 -6.71 17.51 -6.04
CA LEU A 18 -6.68 17.14 -7.46
C LEU A 18 -5.53 17.82 -8.22
N THR A 19 -5.33 19.12 -7.98
CA THR A 19 -4.28 19.87 -8.69
C THR A 19 -2.89 19.39 -8.28
N ILE A 20 -2.65 19.13 -7.00
CA ILE A 20 -1.34 18.66 -6.53
C ILE A 20 -1.07 17.23 -7.03
N SER A 21 -1.97 16.28 -6.76
CA SER A 21 -1.72 14.88 -7.12
C SER A 21 -1.82 14.64 -8.62
N GLY A 22 -2.90 15.09 -9.26
CA GLY A 22 -3.11 14.97 -10.69
C GLY A 22 -2.06 15.73 -11.50
N GLY A 23 -1.69 16.94 -11.05
CA GLY A 23 -0.64 17.74 -11.67
C GLY A 23 0.73 17.05 -11.61
N LEU A 24 1.14 16.55 -10.44
CA LEU A 24 2.41 15.83 -10.29
C LEU A 24 2.46 14.54 -11.09
N LEU A 25 1.38 13.74 -11.09
CA LEU A 25 1.31 12.51 -11.88
C LEU A 25 1.34 12.80 -13.39
N THR A 26 0.61 13.82 -13.85
CA THR A 26 0.63 14.24 -15.25
C THR A 26 2.02 14.73 -15.65
N MET A 27 2.65 15.55 -14.81
CA MET A 27 4.00 16.04 -15.03
C MET A 27 5.01 14.89 -15.11
N PHE A 28 4.93 13.91 -14.21
CA PHE A 28 5.79 12.73 -14.23
C PHE A 28 5.70 11.99 -15.57
N VAL A 29 4.47 11.75 -16.06
CA VAL A 29 4.23 11.10 -17.36
C VAL A 29 4.77 11.94 -18.53
N LEU A 30 4.54 13.26 -18.52
CA LEU A 30 5.03 14.15 -19.58
C LEU A 30 6.56 14.19 -19.63
N VAL A 31 7.23 14.24 -18.48
CA VAL A 31 8.70 14.23 -18.41
C VAL A 31 9.24 12.87 -18.89
N ALA A 32 8.58 11.76 -18.54
CA ALA A 32 8.96 10.42 -19.01
C ALA A 32 8.86 10.29 -20.53
N PHE A 33 7.87 10.92 -21.17
CA PHE A 33 7.77 10.97 -22.64
C PHE A 33 8.90 11.76 -23.31
N ILE A 34 9.45 12.76 -22.62
CA ILE A 34 10.54 13.60 -23.15
C ILE A 34 11.89 12.91 -22.94
N ASN A 35 12.13 12.35 -21.75
CA ASN A 35 13.39 11.71 -21.40
C ASN A 35 13.19 10.63 -20.33
N VAL A 36 13.01 9.39 -20.77
CA VAL A 36 12.81 8.23 -19.89
C VAL A 36 14.03 7.92 -19.02
N ASP A 37 15.24 8.11 -19.55
CA ASP A 37 16.49 7.79 -18.83
C ASP A 37 16.69 8.72 -17.63
N ALA A 38 16.39 10.01 -17.80
CA ALA A 38 16.45 10.97 -16.71
C ALA A 38 15.45 10.63 -15.59
N VAL A 39 14.22 10.21 -15.96
CA VAL A 39 13.22 9.76 -14.98
C VAL A 39 13.68 8.50 -14.26
N ALA A 40 14.23 7.52 -14.99
CA ALA A 40 14.76 6.30 -14.40
C ALA A 40 15.88 6.61 -13.39
N GLN A 41 16.85 7.45 -13.75
CA GLN A 41 17.93 7.88 -12.85
C GLN A 41 17.40 8.60 -11.60
N PHE A 42 16.41 9.49 -11.77
CA PHE A 42 15.78 10.18 -10.65
C PHE A 42 15.09 9.20 -9.69
N VAL A 43 14.31 8.26 -10.23
CA VAL A 43 13.61 7.24 -9.44
C VAL A 43 14.63 6.33 -8.73
N SER A 44 15.66 5.83 -9.42
CA SER A 44 16.69 4.98 -8.80
C SER A 44 17.47 5.71 -7.71
N SER A 45 17.82 6.99 -7.93
CA SER A 45 18.52 7.79 -6.91
C SER A 45 17.63 8.04 -5.70
N GLY A 46 16.36 8.37 -5.91
CA GLY A 46 15.37 8.53 -4.85
C GLY A 46 15.11 7.24 -4.07
N PHE A 47 15.02 6.11 -4.77
CA PHE A 47 14.89 4.78 -4.16
C PHE A 47 16.10 4.47 -3.28
N ASN A 48 17.33 4.62 -3.79
CA ASN A 48 18.55 4.38 -3.01
C ASN A 48 18.65 5.29 -1.79
N PHE A 49 18.32 6.57 -1.94
CA PHE A 49 18.21 7.49 -0.81
C PHE A 49 17.21 6.98 0.23
N SER A 50 16.02 6.53 -0.20
CA SER A 50 14.99 6.03 0.69
C SER A 50 15.43 4.78 1.45
N VAL A 51 16.09 3.84 0.78
CA VAL A 51 16.62 2.61 1.39
C VAL A 51 17.68 2.95 2.43
N ASN A 52 18.64 3.82 2.08
CA ASN A 52 19.76 4.17 2.95
C ASN A 52 19.33 4.85 4.25
N TYR A 53 18.36 5.77 4.18
CA TYR A 53 17.96 6.58 5.35
C TYR A 53 16.72 6.06 6.08
N PHE A 54 15.77 5.44 5.36
CA PHE A 54 14.49 5.00 5.92
C PHE A 54 14.34 3.48 6.00
N GLY A 55 15.28 2.69 5.47
CA GLY A 55 15.21 1.22 5.50
C GLY A 55 15.10 0.66 6.93
N ALA A 56 15.96 1.10 7.84
CA ALA A 56 15.91 0.66 9.24
C ALA A 56 14.61 1.11 9.94
N TYR A 57 14.18 2.34 9.69
CA TYR A 57 12.89 2.85 10.18
C TYR A 57 11.73 1.98 9.71
N TRP A 58 11.73 1.58 8.43
CA TRP A 58 10.70 0.73 7.84
C TRP A 58 10.61 -0.63 8.54
N GLN A 59 11.74 -1.26 8.84
CA GLN A 59 11.77 -2.54 9.57
C GLN A 59 11.17 -2.42 10.98
N ILE A 60 11.54 -1.35 11.71
CA ILE A 60 10.99 -1.09 13.04
C ILE A 60 9.49 -0.82 12.96
N LEU A 61 9.02 -0.06 11.95
CA LEU A 61 7.61 0.23 11.75
C LEU A 61 6.78 -1.04 11.50
N LEU A 62 7.28 -1.95 10.67
CA LEU A 62 6.64 -3.25 10.40
C LEU A 62 6.49 -4.08 11.68
N LEU A 63 7.57 -4.19 12.48
CA LEU A 63 7.52 -4.92 13.75
C LEU A 63 6.61 -4.24 14.77
N ALA A 64 6.68 -2.91 14.89
CA ALA A 64 5.85 -2.15 15.82
C ALA A 64 4.36 -2.30 15.49
N THR A 65 3.97 -2.15 14.23
CA THR A 65 2.58 -2.34 13.80
C THR A 65 2.09 -3.76 14.00
N PHE A 66 2.95 -4.77 13.77
CA PHE A 66 2.65 -6.17 14.09
C PHE A 66 2.38 -6.37 15.58
N PHE A 67 3.28 -5.94 16.47
CA PHE A 67 3.07 -6.11 17.92
C PHE A 67 1.88 -5.31 18.45
N VAL A 68 1.62 -4.11 17.91
CA VAL A 68 0.41 -3.34 18.22
C VAL A 68 -0.84 -4.11 17.78
N GLY A 69 -0.86 -4.69 16.58
CA GLY A 69 -1.97 -5.51 16.09
C GLY A 69 -2.23 -6.72 16.98
N VAL A 70 -1.17 -7.46 17.36
CA VAL A 70 -1.25 -8.59 18.28
C VAL A 70 -1.79 -8.15 19.64
N PHE A 71 -1.25 -7.08 20.22
CA PHE A 71 -1.72 -6.54 21.49
C PHE A 71 -3.21 -6.16 21.44
N LEU A 72 -3.65 -5.50 20.36
CA LEU A 72 -5.05 -5.14 20.19
C LEU A 72 -5.93 -6.38 20.10
N ALA A 73 -5.51 -7.42 19.37
CA ALA A 73 -6.26 -8.66 19.22
C ALA A 73 -6.43 -9.44 20.54
N ILE A 74 -5.37 -9.54 21.36
CA ILE A 74 -5.39 -10.34 22.61
C ILE A 74 -5.93 -9.55 23.82
N SER A 75 -5.83 -8.23 23.79
CA SER A 75 -6.26 -7.38 24.91
C SER A 75 -7.78 -7.20 24.95
N LYS A 76 -8.26 -6.49 25.97
CA LYS A 76 -9.67 -6.07 26.08
C LYS A 76 -10.17 -5.28 24.85
N TYR A 77 -9.26 -4.65 24.09
CA TYR A 77 -9.62 -3.84 22.93
C TYR A 77 -10.09 -4.67 21.73
N GLY A 78 -9.66 -5.94 21.61
CA GLY A 78 -10.09 -6.84 20.53
C GLY A 78 -11.58 -7.20 20.60
N LYS A 79 -12.24 -6.93 21.73
CA LYS A 79 -13.69 -7.13 21.93
C LYS A 79 -14.53 -5.90 21.54
N VAL A 80 -13.89 -4.78 21.21
CA VAL A 80 -14.57 -3.53 20.85
C VAL A 80 -15.20 -3.68 19.46
N LYS A 81 -16.50 -3.40 19.37
CA LYS A 81 -17.23 -3.38 18.10
C LYS A 81 -17.08 -2.01 17.45
N LEU A 82 -16.59 -1.98 16.22
CA LEU A 82 -16.39 -0.77 15.43
C LEU A 82 -17.61 -0.47 14.57
N GLY A 83 -17.74 0.79 14.16
CA GLY A 83 -18.79 1.21 13.24
C GLY A 83 -20.08 1.65 13.91
N ASN A 84 -20.11 1.76 15.25
CA ASN A 84 -21.30 2.06 16.03
C ASN A 84 -22.46 1.07 15.75
N ARG A 85 -22.13 -0.21 15.57
CA ARG A 85 -23.09 -1.31 15.32
C ARG A 85 -22.85 -2.47 16.28
N ASN A 86 -23.93 -3.17 16.62
CA ASN A 86 -23.88 -4.36 17.47
C ASN A 86 -23.62 -5.65 16.68
N THR A 87 -23.87 -5.65 15.38
CA THR A 87 -23.71 -6.81 14.49
C THR A 87 -22.90 -6.42 13.25
N PRO A 88 -22.07 -7.33 12.71
CA PRO A 88 -21.37 -7.09 11.43
C PRO A 88 -22.36 -6.88 10.29
N GLU A 89 -21.99 -6.03 9.31
CA GLU A 89 -22.81 -5.78 8.11
C GLU A 89 -22.74 -6.93 7.09
N MET A 90 -21.75 -7.81 7.19
CA MET A 90 -21.55 -8.94 6.30
C MET A 90 -21.01 -10.15 7.06
N SER A 91 -21.18 -11.35 6.48
CA SER A 91 -20.65 -12.58 7.06
C SER A 91 -19.11 -12.58 7.09
N GLY A 92 -18.54 -13.32 8.04
CA GLY A 92 -17.08 -13.45 8.17
C GLY A 92 -16.43 -13.99 6.90
N PHE A 93 -17.05 -14.97 6.24
CA PHE A 93 -16.55 -15.49 4.95
C PHE A 93 -16.49 -14.39 3.89
N LYS A 94 -17.60 -13.64 3.69
CA LYS A 94 -17.65 -12.56 2.69
C LYS A 94 -16.60 -11.48 2.99
N TRP A 95 -16.44 -11.11 4.25
CA TRP A 95 -15.44 -10.12 4.67
C TRP A 95 -14.01 -10.59 4.38
N THR A 96 -13.67 -11.83 4.77
CA THR A 96 -12.33 -12.40 4.50
C THR A 96 -12.07 -12.51 3.01
N SER A 97 -13.04 -12.94 2.21
CA SER A 97 -12.90 -13.01 0.75
C SER A 97 -12.61 -11.65 0.13
N ILE A 98 -13.29 -10.59 0.58
CA ILE A 98 -13.03 -9.22 0.09
C ILE A 98 -11.59 -8.81 0.41
N ILE A 99 -11.12 -9.04 1.64
CA ILE A 99 -9.75 -8.68 2.04
C ILE A 99 -8.70 -9.43 1.22
N VAL A 100 -8.85 -10.75 1.07
CA VAL A 100 -7.87 -11.57 0.33
C VAL A 100 -7.82 -11.19 -1.14
N VAL A 101 -8.97 -11.03 -1.79
CA VAL A 101 -9.05 -10.72 -3.23
C VAL A 101 -8.65 -9.27 -3.53
N SER A 102 -8.99 -8.32 -2.66
CA SER A 102 -8.57 -6.92 -2.83
C SER A 102 -7.09 -6.69 -2.50
N GLY A 103 -6.53 -7.48 -1.56
CA GLY A 103 -5.18 -7.28 -1.04
C GLY A 103 -4.05 -7.82 -1.93
N LEU A 104 -4.26 -8.94 -2.62
CA LEU A 104 -3.18 -9.65 -3.32
C LEU A 104 -2.87 -9.12 -4.73
N GLY A 105 -3.83 -8.50 -5.42
CA GLY A 105 -3.64 -7.86 -6.73
C GLY A 105 -2.94 -8.71 -7.79
N ALA A 106 -2.51 -8.09 -8.89
CA ALA A 106 -1.71 -8.75 -9.93
C ALA A 106 -0.25 -8.98 -9.50
N GLY A 107 0.26 -8.16 -8.57
CA GLY A 107 1.61 -8.28 -8.03
C GLY A 107 1.81 -9.58 -7.23
N GLY A 108 0.79 -10.04 -6.50
CA GLY A 108 0.88 -11.28 -5.73
C GLY A 108 1.13 -12.50 -6.61
N VAL A 109 0.53 -12.57 -7.80
CA VAL A 109 0.75 -13.69 -8.75
C VAL A 109 2.18 -13.66 -9.30
N PHE A 110 2.67 -12.48 -9.69
CA PHE A 110 4.03 -12.31 -10.20
C PHE A 110 5.08 -12.71 -9.17
N TRP A 111 4.99 -12.12 -7.97
CA TRP A 111 6.00 -12.28 -6.94
C TRP A 111 5.92 -13.62 -6.20
N ALA A 112 4.77 -14.31 -6.21
CA ALA A 112 4.66 -15.65 -5.64
C ALA A 112 5.64 -16.65 -6.27
N ALA A 113 5.92 -16.52 -7.57
CA ALA A 113 6.94 -17.32 -8.24
C ALA A 113 8.30 -16.60 -8.28
N ALA A 114 8.30 -15.30 -8.61
CA ALA A 114 9.55 -14.58 -8.86
C ALA A 114 10.40 -14.39 -7.60
N GLU A 115 9.80 -14.09 -6.44
CA GLU A 115 10.57 -13.76 -5.23
C GLU A 115 11.34 -14.96 -4.64
N PRO A 116 10.73 -16.16 -4.48
CA PRO A 116 11.49 -17.33 -4.03
C PRO A 116 12.60 -17.73 -4.99
N ILE A 117 12.36 -17.63 -6.30
CA ILE A 117 13.39 -17.93 -7.32
C ILE A 117 14.52 -16.90 -7.24
N TYR A 118 14.19 -15.62 -7.08
CA TYR A 118 15.17 -14.57 -6.89
C TYR A 118 16.05 -14.84 -5.67
N TYR A 119 15.48 -15.15 -4.51
CA TYR A 119 16.29 -15.45 -3.31
C TYR A 119 17.02 -16.80 -3.34
N PHE A 120 16.64 -17.70 -4.25
CA PHE A 120 17.38 -18.92 -4.53
C PHE A 120 18.65 -18.63 -5.36
N MET A 121 18.56 -17.71 -6.32
CA MET A 121 19.70 -17.25 -7.13
C MET A 121 20.57 -16.22 -6.40
N GLU A 122 19.99 -15.45 -5.48
CA GLU A 122 20.67 -14.44 -4.67
C GLU A 122 20.30 -14.62 -3.20
N VAL A 123 21.12 -15.40 -2.49
CA VAL A 123 20.87 -15.77 -1.09
C VAL A 123 20.81 -14.52 -0.21
N PRO A 124 19.74 -14.34 0.61
CA PRO A 124 19.62 -13.16 1.46
C PRO A 124 20.81 -13.00 2.42
N PRO A 125 21.33 -11.77 2.64
CA PRO A 125 22.58 -11.55 3.39
C PRO A 125 22.61 -12.09 4.83
N MET A 126 21.44 -12.27 5.45
CA MET A 126 21.31 -12.85 6.80
C MET A 126 21.64 -14.35 6.87
N TYR A 127 21.73 -15.03 5.72
CA TYR A 127 22.08 -16.45 5.58
C TYR A 127 23.50 -16.63 5.00
N SER A 128 24.48 -15.99 5.64
CA SER A 128 25.88 -16.03 5.19
C SER A 128 26.44 -17.45 5.13
N GLY A 129 27.22 -17.76 4.09
CA GLY A 129 27.91 -19.04 3.93
C GLY A 129 27.11 -20.12 3.20
N ILE A 130 25.88 -19.81 2.77
CA ILE A 130 25.10 -20.66 1.87
C ILE A 130 25.36 -20.22 0.43
N GLU A 131 25.69 -21.19 -0.42
CA GLU A 131 25.90 -20.96 -1.85
C GLU A 131 24.55 -20.88 -2.59
N ALA A 132 24.41 -19.90 -3.47
CA ALA A 132 23.22 -19.74 -4.30
C ALA A 132 23.00 -20.96 -5.20
N GLU A 133 21.75 -21.17 -5.60
CA GLU A 133 21.33 -22.25 -6.50
C GLU A 133 21.62 -23.68 -6.00
N THR A 134 21.90 -23.85 -4.70
CA THR A 134 22.09 -25.15 -4.06
C THR A 134 20.86 -25.59 -3.25
N ALA A 135 20.78 -26.88 -2.90
CA ALA A 135 19.70 -27.39 -2.05
C ALA A 135 19.59 -26.63 -0.70
N ASP A 136 20.72 -26.17 -0.17
CA ASP A 136 20.79 -25.43 1.10
C ASP A 136 20.18 -24.01 0.98
N ALA A 137 20.10 -23.43 -0.23
CA ALA A 137 19.50 -22.12 -0.49
C ALA A 137 17.96 -22.13 -0.50
N ILE A 138 17.32 -23.30 -0.63
CA ILE A 138 15.86 -23.42 -0.76
C ILE A 138 15.13 -22.87 0.48
N ALA A 139 15.56 -23.28 1.68
CA ALA A 139 14.93 -22.86 2.92
C ALA A 139 15.11 -21.35 3.20
N PRO A 140 16.31 -20.76 3.07
CA PRO A 140 16.52 -19.31 3.09
C PRO A 140 15.62 -18.53 2.12
N ALA A 141 15.51 -18.98 0.87
CA ALA A 141 14.73 -18.31 -0.16
C ALA A 141 13.22 -18.26 0.18
N LEU A 142 12.68 -19.40 0.64
CA LEU A 142 11.30 -19.48 1.10
C LEU A 142 11.07 -18.68 2.38
N ALA A 143 12.00 -18.74 3.34
CA ALA A 143 11.89 -17.99 4.60
C ALA A 143 11.83 -16.48 4.36
N GLN A 144 12.68 -15.96 3.48
CA GLN A 144 12.67 -14.54 3.11
C GLN A 144 11.38 -14.16 2.37
N SER A 145 10.92 -14.99 1.44
CA SER A 145 9.64 -14.76 0.74
C SER A 145 8.45 -14.75 1.72
N TYR A 146 8.41 -15.69 2.68
CA TYR A 146 7.37 -15.69 3.71
C TYR A 146 7.46 -14.49 4.66
N MET A 147 8.65 -13.92 4.87
CA MET A 147 8.80 -12.69 5.63
C MET A 147 8.18 -11.49 4.87
N SER A 148 8.40 -11.40 3.55
CA SER A 148 7.83 -10.35 2.69
C SER A 148 6.29 -10.38 2.60
N TRP A 149 5.68 -11.57 2.66
CA TRP A 149 4.22 -11.75 2.50
C TRP A 149 3.50 -12.23 3.76
N GLY A 150 4.23 -12.30 4.88
CA GLY A 150 3.76 -12.83 6.15
C GLY A 150 3.08 -11.80 7.04
N PHE A 151 3.04 -12.09 8.34
CA PHE A 151 2.25 -11.30 9.29
C PHE A 151 2.61 -9.81 9.37
N THR A 152 3.88 -9.46 9.20
CA THR A 152 4.36 -8.07 9.25
C THR A 152 3.81 -7.23 8.10
N ALA A 153 3.75 -7.77 6.88
CA ALA A 153 3.15 -7.10 5.73
C ALA A 153 1.64 -6.87 5.93
N TRP A 154 0.93 -7.90 6.39
CA TRP A 154 -0.51 -7.81 6.67
C TRP A 154 -0.85 -6.89 7.84
N ALA A 155 0.01 -6.82 8.86
CA ALA A 155 -0.18 -5.93 9.99
C ALA A 155 -0.15 -4.44 9.58
N LEU A 156 0.72 -4.09 8.62
CA LEU A 156 0.78 -2.73 8.06
C LEU A 156 -0.44 -2.42 7.18
N TYR A 157 -0.97 -3.43 6.47
CA TYR A 157 -1.97 -3.24 5.41
C TYR A 157 -3.28 -2.61 5.87
N GLY A 158 -3.69 -2.81 7.13
CA GLY A 158 -5.00 -2.30 7.53
C GLY A 158 -5.40 -2.42 8.98
N ALA A 159 -4.72 -3.24 9.79
CA ALA A 159 -5.20 -3.49 11.15
C ALA A 159 -5.27 -2.18 11.97
N VAL A 160 -4.20 -1.39 12.02
CA VAL A 160 -4.17 -0.16 12.81
C VAL A 160 -4.91 0.99 12.13
N SER A 161 -4.71 1.18 10.81
CA SER A 161 -5.32 2.26 10.05
C SER A 161 -6.84 2.13 9.92
N ALA A 162 -7.36 0.91 9.72
CA ALA A 162 -8.80 0.67 9.66
C ALA A 162 -9.46 0.95 11.01
N LEU A 163 -8.83 0.60 12.13
CA LEU A 163 -9.36 0.93 13.47
C LEU A 163 -9.52 2.45 13.65
N ILE A 164 -8.49 3.22 13.28
CA ILE A 164 -8.50 4.67 13.41
C ILE A 164 -9.58 5.27 12.54
N ILE A 165 -9.65 4.91 11.26
CA ILE A 165 -10.60 5.50 10.32
C ILE A 165 -12.05 5.11 10.65
N MET A 166 -12.28 3.87 11.08
CA MET A 166 -13.61 3.41 11.53
C MET A 166 -14.07 4.17 12.76
N TYR A 167 -13.21 4.33 13.77
CA TYR A 167 -13.54 5.09 14.96
C TYR A 167 -13.78 6.57 14.63
N ALA A 168 -12.89 7.19 13.86
CA ALA A 168 -13.01 8.60 13.50
C ALA A 168 -14.29 8.87 12.68
N HIS A 169 -14.61 8.02 11.71
CA HIS A 169 -15.81 8.20 10.91
C HIS A 169 -17.09 7.94 11.71
N TYR A 170 -17.21 6.76 12.31
CA TYR A 170 -18.48 6.32 12.91
C TYR A 170 -18.72 6.85 14.33
N ASN A 171 -17.67 7.16 15.10
CA ASN A 171 -17.81 7.69 16.46
C ASN A 171 -17.55 9.18 16.56
N LYS A 172 -16.78 9.78 15.64
CA LYS A 172 -16.48 11.22 15.65
C LYS A 172 -17.11 12.00 14.49
N GLY A 173 -17.79 11.33 13.56
CA GLY A 173 -18.46 11.99 12.43
C GLY A 173 -17.49 12.56 11.39
N MET A 174 -16.23 12.13 11.41
CA MET A 174 -15.20 12.63 10.51
C MET A 174 -15.35 12.05 9.10
N SER A 175 -14.79 12.74 8.12
CA SER A 175 -14.78 12.29 6.72
C SER A 175 -13.89 11.06 6.51
N LEU A 176 -14.25 10.18 5.56
CA LEU A 176 -13.42 9.04 5.12
C LEU A 176 -12.31 9.51 4.16
N LYS A 177 -11.40 10.34 4.68
CA LYS A 177 -10.23 10.87 3.94
C LYS A 177 -8.93 10.33 4.54
N PRO A 178 -7.85 10.17 3.77
CA PRO A 178 -6.56 9.72 4.30
C PRO A 178 -6.07 10.53 5.50
N ARG A 179 -6.21 11.86 5.47
CA ARG A 179 -5.86 12.75 6.59
C ARG A 179 -6.53 12.38 7.91
N THR A 180 -7.71 11.75 7.88
CA THR A 180 -8.48 11.36 9.08
C THR A 180 -7.71 10.34 9.92
N MET A 181 -6.80 9.57 9.33
CA MET A 181 -5.91 8.67 10.08
C MET A 181 -5.01 9.40 11.08
N LEU A 182 -4.77 10.70 10.89
CA LEU A 182 -3.95 11.53 11.77
C LEU A 182 -4.77 12.29 12.84
N TYR A 183 -6.09 12.08 12.88
CA TYR A 183 -6.97 12.65 13.89
C TYR A 183 -6.49 12.45 15.34
N PRO A 184 -5.97 11.28 15.75
CA PRO A 184 -5.52 11.08 17.14
C PRO A 184 -4.41 12.05 17.57
N ILE A 185 -3.65 12.61 16.61
CA ILE A 185 -2.52 13.51 16.87
C ILE A 185 -2.94 14.98 16.71
N PHE A 186 -3.62 15.31 15.61
CA PHE A 186 -3.93 16.71 15.25
C PHE A 186 -5.38 17.13 15.55
N GLY A 187 -6.22 16.20 15.99
CA GLY A 187 -7.63 16.43 16.23
C GLY A 187 -8.43 16.73 14.95
N SER A 188 -9.65 17.25 15.13
CA SER A 188 -10.58 17.55 14.03
C SER A 188 -10.15 18.73 13.16
N LYS A 189 -9.19 19.55 13.62
CA LYS A 189 -8.67 20.71 12.87
C LYS A 189 -8.08 20.32 11.52
N LEU A 190 -7.63 19.08 11.36
CA LEU A 190 -7.02 18.62 10.11
C LEU A 190 -8.04 18.47 8.97
N GLU A 191 -9.33 18.28 9.29
CA GLU A 191 -10.39 18.11 8.27
C GLU A 191 -10.54 19.34 7.37
N THR A 192 -10.47 20.52 7.96
CA THR A 192 -10.63 21.80 7.27
C THR A 192 -9.31 22.48 6.93
N SER A 193 -8.18 21.93 7.40
CA SER A 193 -6.86 22.50 7.17
C SER A 193 -6.36 22.27 5.75
N ARG A 194 -5.71 23.30 5.18
CA ARG A 194 -4.97 23.19 3.91
C ARG A 194 -3.86 22.15 3.98
N TRP A 195 -3.25 21.97 5.15
CA TRP A 195 -2.25 20.90 5.38
C TRP A 195 -2.86 19.51 5.23
N GLY A 196 -4.12 19.32 5.60
CA GLY A 196 -4.83 18.06 5.37
C GLY A 196 -4.97 17.74 3.88
N SER A 197 -5.18 18.75 3.02
CA SER A 197 -5.28 18.54 1.57
C SER A 197 -3.93 18.19 0.95
N VAL A 198 -2.84 18.73 1.47
CA VAL A 198 -1.49 18.30 1.07
C VAL A 198 -1.24 16.83 1.45
N ILE A 199 -1.61 16.43 2.67
CA ILE A 199 -1.50 15.03 3.13
C ILE A 199 -2.30 14.08 2.23
N ASP A 200 -3.56 14.42 1.95
CA ASP A 200 -4.40 13.61 1.05
C ASP A 200 -3.78 13.49 -0.35
N ALA A 201 -3.19 14.57 -0.87
CA ALA A 201 -2.52 14.54 -2.17
C ALA A 201 -1.31 13.59 -2.18
N PHE A 202 -0.47 13.62 -1.14
CA PHE A 202 0.63 12.66 -0.99
C PHE A 202 0.14 11.22 -0.87
N CYS A 203 -0.95 10.98 -0.13
CA CYS A 203 -1.56 9.65 -0.04
C CYS A 203 -2.06 9.14 -1.41
N ILE A 204 -2.65 10.01 -2.25
CA ILE A 204 -3.07 9.65 -3.60
C ILE A 204 -1.85 9.31 -4.48
N ILE A 205 -0.78 10.12 -4.42
CA ILE A 205 0.45 9.85 -5.18
C ILE A 205 1.06 8.51 -4.76
N ALA A 206 1.14 8.25 -3.45
CA ALA A 206 1.65 6.97 -2.92
C ALA A 206 0.78 5.78 -3.35
N ALA A 207 -0.55 5.93 -3.32
CA ALA A 207 -1.48 4.90 -3.78
C ALA A 207 -1.35 4.64 -5.29
N ALA A 208 -1.22 5.69 -6.11
CA ALA A 208 -0.95 5.56 -7.54
C ALA A 208 0.39 4.85 -7.80
N ALA A 209 1.47 5.28 -7.15
CA ALA A 209 2.78 4.65 -7.28
C ALA A 209 2.74 3.16 -6.90
N GLY A 210 2.04 2.80 -5.81
CA GLY A 210 1.89 1.42 -5.36
C GLY A 210 1.01 0.55 -6.26
N THR A 211 0.03 1.11 -6.97
CA THR A 211 -0.91 0.36 -7.82
C THR A 211 -0.45 0.22 -9.27
N ILE A 212 0.25 1.22 -9.81
CA ILE A 212 0.72 1.22 -11.20
C ILE A 212 1.81 0.15 -11.43
N GLY A 213 2.71 -0.07 -10.46
CA GLY A 213 3.74 -1.11 -10.56
C GLY A 213 3.17 -2.51 -10.83
N PRO A 214 2.23 -3.02 -9.99
CA PRO A 214 1.52 -4.27 -10.23
C PRO A 214 0.80 -4.35 -11.59
N ILE A 215 0.23 -3.25 -12.08
CA ILE A 215 -0.38 -3.19 -13.43
C ILE A 215 0.70 -3.39 -14.50
N GLY A 216 1.88 -2.79 -14.33
CA GLY A 216 3.04 -3.00 -15.19
C GLY A 216 3.50 -4.47 -15.23
N PHE A 217 3.60 -5.12 -14.07
CA PHE A 217 3.93 -6.56 -13.99
C PHE A 217 2.91 -7.43 -14.71
N LEU A 218 1.61 -7.10 -14.64
CA LEU A 218 0.59 -7.81 -15.39
C LEU A 218 0.80 -7.65 -16.90
N GLY A 219 1.08 -6.43 -17.37
CA GLY A 219 1.39 -6.17 -18.77
C GLY A 219 2.59 -6.99 -19.27
N LEU A 220 3.67 -7.04 -18.49
CA LEU A 220 4.85 -7.86 -18.80
C LEU A 220 4.52 -9.35 -18.86
N GLN A 221 3.76 -9.88 -17.90
CA GLN A 221 3.36 -11.29 -17.89
C GLN A 221 2.49 -11.66 -19.10
N VAL A 222 1.51 -10.81 -19.44
CA VAL A 222 0.66 -11.03 -20.61
C VAL A 222 1.49 -10.95 -21.90
N SER A 223 2.37 -9.95 -22.02
CA SER A 223 3.25 -9.81 -23.18
C SER A 223 4.16 -11.03 -23.36
N TYR A 224 4.76 -11.51 -22.26
CA TYR A 224 5.59 -12.71 -22.26
C TYR A 224 4.79 -13.95 -22.67
N GLY A 225 3.62 -14.16 -22.05
CA GLY A 225 2.76 -15.30 -22.36
C GLY A 225 2.29 -15.31 -23.82
N LEU A 226 1.97 -14.14 -24.38
CA LEU A 226 1.62 -14.02 -25.79
C LEU A 226 2.81 -14.31 -26.71
N ASN A 227 4.00 -13.80 -26.38
CA ASN A 227 5.20 -14.05 -27.17
C ASN A 227 5.61 -15.53 -27.17
N GLU A 228 5.52 -16.21 -26.02
CA GLU A 228 5.76 -17.66 -25.93
C GLU A 228 4.76 -18.48 -26.76
N LEU A 229 3.49 -18.05 -26.82
CA LEU A 229 2.45 -18.77 -27.56
C LEU A 229 2.44 -18.48 -29.06
N TYR A 230 2.81 -17.26 -29.47
CA TYR A 230 2.56 -16.76 -30.83
C TYR A 230 3.78 -16.17 -31.55
N GLY A 231 4.92 -15.99 -30.88
CA GLY A 231 6.12 -15.33 -31.42
C GLY A 231 6.04 -13.81 -31.39
#